data_AF-A0A0L8HPX5-F1
#
_entry.id   AF-A0A0L8HPX5-F1
#
_cell.length_a   1.000
_cell.length_b   1.000
_cell.length_c   1.000
_cell.angle_alpha   90.00
_cell.angle_beta   90.00
_cell.angle_gamma   90.00
#
_symmetry.space_group_name_H-M   'P 1'
#
loop_
_entity.id
_entity.type
_entity.pdbx_description
1 polymer ?
#
loop_
_entity_poly.entity_id
_entity_poly.type
_entity_poly.pdbx_seq_one_letter_code
_entity_poly.pdbx_strand_id
1 'polypeptide(L)'
;MGFQLDGRMKKSKFEFDNEEIRYSHRFAPFVHFVTPPMVHYSRYKEMNDLSKYNYERASTEMYGLACKQFHQAKTFYENIPNPNEEVQNLIKIAKTNYVVMKLLLSGHKKDSSDPPEFDFSLSKVCPVIKLN
;
A
#
# COMPACT_ATOMS: atom_id res chain seq x y z
N MET A 1 2.95 -4.08 -0.84
CA MET A 1 3.74 -5.18 -1.44
C MET A 1 5.04 -5.43 -0.70
N GLY A 2 5.89 -4.43 -0.42
CA GLY A 2 7.14 -4.62 0.34
C GLY A 2 7.00 -5.45 1.64
N PHE A 3 6.13 -5.02 2.57
CA PHE A 3 5.88 -5.78 3.80
C PHE A 3 5.37 -7.21 3.57
N GLN A 4 4.65 -7.45 2.47
CA GLN A 4 4.15 -8.79 2.15
C GLN A 4 5.26 -9.70 1.61
N LEU A 5 6.19 -9.13 0.84
CA LEU A 5 7.39 -9.83 0.35
C LEU A 5 8.33 -10.18 1.51
N ASP A 6 8.46 -9.29 2.50
CA ASP A 6 9.22 -9.57 3.74
C ASP A 6 8.47 -10.49 4.72
N GLY A 7 7.28 -10.99 4.37
CA GLY A 7 6.49 -11.88 5.24
C GLY A 7 5.88 -11.20 6.47
N ARG A 8 5.94 -9.87 6.56
CA ARG A 8 5.45 -9.05 7.69
C ARG A 8 3.97 -8.69 7.60
N MET A 9 3.22 -9.30 6.68
CA MET A 9 1.78 -9.09 6.53
C MET A 9 1.01 -10.35 6.91
N LYS A 10 0.09 -10.21 7.87
CA LYS A 10 -0.83 -11.29 8.22
C LYS A 10 -1.84 -11.48 7.09
N LYS A 11 -1.84 -12.66 6.47
CA LYS A 11 -2.90 -13.06 5.53
C LYS A 11 -4.14 -13.50 6.33
N SER A 12 -5.31 -13.07 5.90
CA SER A 12 -6.56 -13.57 6.47
C SER A 12 -6.72 -15.06 6.14
N LYS A 13 -7.27 -15.83 7.08
CA LYS A 13 -7.67 -17.22 6.84
C LYS A 13 -9.05 -17.20 6.21
N PHE A 14 -9.13 -17.60 4.95
CA PHE A 14 -10.34 -17.54 4.15
C PHE A 14 -10.93 -18.94 4.00
N GLU A 15 -11.58 -19.43 5.06
CA GLU A 15 -12.22 -20.77 5.06
C GLU A 15 -13.57 -20.77 4.30
N PHE A 16 -14.20 -19.59 4.16
CA PHE A 16 -15.51 -19.43 3.51
C PHE A 16 -15.53 -18.38 2.39
N ASP A 17 -14.37 -18.07 1.81
CA ASP A 17 -14.25 -16.92 0.91
C ASP A 17 -13.63 -17.31 -0.45
N ASN A 18 -14.20 -16.78 -1.53
CA ASN A 18 -13.72 -16.99 -2.89
C ASN A 18 -13.32 -15.64 -3.50
N GLU A 19 -12.02 -15.47 -3.75
CA GLU A 19 -11.46 -14.24 -4.31
C GLU A 19 -12.08 -13.87 -5.67
N GLU A 20 -12.41 -14.88 -6.49
CA GLU A 20 -13.03 -14.66 -7.79
C GLU A 20 -14.44 -14.06 -7.68
N ILE A 21 -15.21 -14.48 -6.67
CA ILE A 21 -16.53 -13.90 -6.39
C ILE A 21 -16.37 -12.45 -5.93
N ARG A 22 -15.42 -12.17 -5.02
CA ARG A 22 -15.14 -10.79 -4.58
C ARG A 22 -14.66 -9.90 -5.72
N TYR A 23 -13.82 -10.43 -6.59
CA TYR A 23 -13.37 -9.77 -7.81
C TYR A 23 -14.56 -9.40 -8.69
N SER A 24 -15.38 -10.40 -9.06
CA SER A 24 -16.54 -10.22 -9.93
C SER A 24 -17.50 -9.16 -9.37
N HIS A 25 -17.81 -9.23 -8.08
CA HIS A 25 -18.71 -8.26 -7.45
C HIS A 25 -18.12 -6.84 -7.39
N ARG A 26 -16.82 -6.71 -7.07
CA ARG A 26 -16.14 -5.39 -7.00
C ARG A 26 -16.04 -4.72 -8.36
N PHE A 27 -15.84 -5.51 -9.42
CA PHE A 27 -15.67 -4.98 -10.77
C PHE A 27 -16.96 -5.00 -11.61
N ALA A 28 -18.07 -5.57 -11.13
CA ALA A 28 -19.36 -5.61 -11.82
C ALA A 28 -19.82 -4.26 -12.41
N PRO A 29 -19.62 -3.10 -11.75
CA PRO A 29 -19.98 -1.80 -12.34
C PRO A 29 -19.27 -1.49 -13.65
N PHE A 30 -18.10 -2.10 -13.91
CA PHE A 30 -17.27 -1.80 -15.06
C PHE A 30 -17.50 -2.71 -16.27
N VAL A 31 -18.41 -3.70 -16.18
CA VAL A 31 -18.66 -4.69 -17.27
C VAL A 31 -19.12 -4.01 -18.57
N HIS A 32 -19.77 -2.85 -18.47
CA HIS A 32 -20.33 -2.15 -19.61
C HIS A 32 -19.34 -1.20 -20.32
N PHE A 33 -18.14 -1.00 -19.78
CA PHE A 33 -17.15 -0.14 -20.45
C PHE A 33 -16.42 -0.90 -21.56
N VAL A 34 -16.39 -0.27 -22.74
CA VAL A 34 -15.71 -0.83 -23.93
C VAL A 34 -14.20 -0.57 -23.86
N THR A 35 -13.78 0.59 -23.36
CA THR A 35 -12.37 1.00 -23.33
C THR A 35 -12.02 1.76 -22.04
N PRO A 36 -11.05 1.30 -21.25
CA PRO A 36 -10.31 0.03 -21.40
C PRO A 36 -11.22 -1.18 -21.07
N PRO A 37 -11.03 -2.33 -21.74
CA PRO A 37 -11.80 -3.53 -21.43
C PRO A 37 -11.51 -4.02 -20.01
N MET A 38 -12.51 -4.65 -19.39
CA MET A 38 -12.33 -5.28 -18.08
C MET A 38 -11.28 -6.40 -18.15
N VAL A 39 -10.40 -6.44 -17.14
CA VAL A 39 -9.43 -7.51 -16.98
C VAL A 39 -10.14 -8.78 -16.51
N HIS A 40 -9.83 -9.96 -17.04
CA HIS A 40 -10.39 -11.21 -16.50
C HIS A 40 -9.72 -11.60 -15.18
N TYR A 41 -10.44 -12.30 -14.29
CA TYR A 41 -9.91 -12.72 -12.99
C TYR A 41 -8.60 -13.51 -13.09
N SER A 42 -8.47 -14.41 -14.07
CA SER A 42 -7.22 -15.16 -14.33
C SER A 42 -6.03 -14.22 -14.56
N ARG A 43 -6.22 -13.20 -15.40
CA ARG A 43 -5.17 -12.22 -15.68
C ARG A 43 -4.91 -11.31 -14.48
N TYR A 44 -5.94 -10.90 -13.76
CA TYR A 44 -5.80 -10.17 -12.51
C TYR A 44 -4.91 -10.93 -11.51
N LYS A 45 -5.15 -12.24 -11.35
CA LYS A 45 -4.37 -13.10 -10.47
C LYS A 45 -2.90 -13.16 -10.89
N GLU A 46 -2.65 -13.34 -12.19
CA GLU A 46 -1.29 -13.36 -12.73
C GLU A 46 -0.52 -12.05 -12.52
N MET A 47 -1.20 -10.91 -12.61
CA MET A 47 -0.60 -9.58 -12.44
C MET A 47 -0.31 -9.25 -10.98
N ASN A 48 -1.02 -9.88 -10.04
CA ASN A 48 -0.85 -9.67 -8.60
C ASN A 48 -0.04 -10.79 -7.92
N ASP A 49 0.50 -11.74 -8.70
CA ASP A 49 1.29 -12.85 -8.19
C ASP A 49 2.70 -12.39 -7.77
N LEU A 50 2.88 -12.22 -6.47
CA LEU A 50 4.14 -11.80 -5.89
C LEU A 50 5.26 -12.85 -5.98
N SER A 51 4.94 -14.12 -6.26
CA SER A 51 5.96 -15.17 -6.37
C SER A 51 6.89 -14.99 -7.57
N LYS A 52 6.49 -14.17 -8.54
CA LYS A 52 7.26 -13.83 -9.74
C LYS A 52 8.37 -12.80 -9.48
N TYR A 53 8.41 -12.20 -8.28
CA TYR A 53 9.40 -11.18 -7.93
C TYR A 53 10.55 -11.80 -7.12
N ASN A 54 11.78 -11.35 -7.38
CA ASN A 54 12.93 -11.70 -6.55
C ASN A 54 12.83 -10.97 -5.19
N TYR A 55 12.49 -11.71 -4.13
CA TYR A 55 11.97 -11.19 -2.85
C TYR A 55 12.78 -10.06 -2.21
N GLU A 56 14.10 -10.19 -2.08
CA GLU A 56 14.92 -9.20 -1.35
C GLU A 56 15.10 -7.87 -2.09
N ARG A 57 15.39 -7.92 -3.40
CA ARG A 57 15.50 -6.70 -4.21
C ARG A 57 14.13 -6.05 -4.38
N ALA A 58 13.10 -6.86 -4.58
CA ALA A 58 11.76 -6.36 -4.80
C ALA A 58 11.17 -5.64 -3.58
N SER A 59 11.41 -6.11 -2.35
CA SER A 59 10.88 -5.41 -1.16
C SER A 59 11.56 -4.06 -0.94
N THR A 60 12.90 -4.02 -1.07
CA THR A 60 13.71 -2.80 -0.98
C THR A 60 13.32 -1.78 -2.05
N GLU A 61 13.15 -2.22 -3.30
CA GLU A 61 12.67 -1.38 -4.40
C GLU A 61 11.27 -0.80 -4.10
N MET A 62 10.35 -1.62 -3.58
CA MET A 62 9.01 -1.17 -3.21
C MET A 62 9.03 -0.12 -2.09
N TYR A 63 9.90 -0.26 -1.09
CA TYR A 63 10.10 0.77 -0.07
C TYR A 63 10.68 2.06 -0.68
N GLY A 64 11.61 1.94 -1.61
CA GLY A 64 12.16 3.08 -2.35
C GLY A 64 11.10 3.83 -3.17
N LEU A 65 10.22 3.11 -3.87
CA LEU A 65 9.11 3.69 -4.62
C LEU A 65 8.11 4.38 -3.68
N ALA A 66 7.69 3.72 -2.61
CA ALA A 66 6.79 4.30 -1.61
C ALA A 66 7.39 5.55 -0.95
N CYS A 67 8.70 5.54 -0.65
CA CYS A 67 9.43 6.69 -0.12
C CYS A 67 9.32 7.91 -1.05
N LYS A 68 9.55 7.71 -2.36
CA LYS A 68 9.39 8.78 -3.37
C LYS A 68 7.96 9.31 -3.43
N GLN A 69 6.96 8.41 -3.39
CA GLN A 69 5.54 8.79 -3.43
C GLN A 69 5.11 9.59 -2.20
N PHE A 70 5.51 9.19 -1.00
CA PHE A 70 5.21 9.95 0.22
C PHE A 70 5.93 11.30 0.25
N HIS A 71 7.16 11.38 -0.28
CA HIS A 71 7.85 12.66 -0.44
C HIS A 71 7.07 13.60 -1.37
N GLN A 72 6.65 13.09 -2.53
CA GLN A 72 5.87 13.85 -3.50
C GLN A 72 4.53 14.32 -2.90
N ALA A 73 3.79 13.42 -2.24
CA ALA A 73 2.52 13.74 -1.60
C ALA A 73 2.70 14.82 -0.53
N LYS A 74 3.72 14.68 0.33
CA LYS A 74 4.09 15.71 1.31
C LYS A 74 4.30 17.06 0.63
N THR A 75 5.12 17.12 -0.42
CA THR A 75 5.41 18.37 -1.13
C THR A 75 4.15 18.99 -1.72
N PHE A 76 3.25 18.19 -2.30
CA PHE A 76 1.99 18.70 -2.84
C PHE A 76 1.09 19.29 -1.75
N TYR A 77 0.91 18.59 -0.63
CA TYR A 77 0.06 19.09 0.44
C TYR A 77 0.64 20.33 1.15
N GLU A 78 1.96 20.40 1.33
CA GLU A 78 2.63 21.57 1.93
C GLU A 78 2.51 22.83 1.07
N ASN A 79 2.34 22.68 -0.25
CA ASN A 79 2.16 23.80 -1.17
C ASN A 79 0.73 24.34 -1.21
N ILE A 80 -0.23 23.71 -0.52
CA ILE A 80 -1.62 24.20 -0.45
C ILE A 80 -1.67 25.39 0.53
N PRO A 81 -2.07 26.60 0.09
CA PRO A 81 -2.19 27.74 0.99
C PRO A 81 -3.39 27.57 1.94
N ASN A 82 -3.23 27.97 3.19
CA ASN A 82 -4.26 27.88 4.24
C ASN A 82 -4.93 26.49 4.35
N PRO A 83 -4.13 25.42 4.57
CA PRO A 83 -4.66 24.06 4.59
C PRO A 83 -5.64 23.86 5.75
N ASN A 84 -6.77 23.23 5.46
CA ASN A 84 -7.74 22.81 6.47
C ASN A 84 -7.21 21.64 7.32
N GLU A 85 -7.96 21.24 8.34
CA GLU A 85 -7.57 20.15 9.25
C GLU A 85 -7.29 18.82 8.52
N GLU A 86 -8.10 18.49 7.51
CA GLU A 86 -7.91 17.27 6.71
C GLU A 86 -6.56 17.29 5.97
N VAL A 87 -6.23 18.39 5.30
CA VAL A 87 -4.96 18.55 4.60
C VAL A 87 -3.80 18.54 5.60
N GLN A 88 -3.95 19.16 6.77
CA GLN A 88 -2.94 19.10 7.85
C GLN A 88 -2.69 17.66 8.32
N ASN A 89 -3.75 16.87 8.48
CA ASN A 89 -3.64 15.45 8.82
C ASN A 89 -2.93 14.66 7.72
N LEU A 90 -3.24 14.92 6.44
CA LEU A 90 -2.57 14.31 5.30
C LEU A 90 -1.08 14.69 5.21
N ILE A 91 -0.72 15.94 5.51
CA ILE A 91 0.68 16.38 5.62
C ILE A 91 1.40 15.56 6.69
N LYS A 92 0.78 15.41 7.87
CA LYS A 92 1.33 14.63 8.98
C LYS A 92 1.54 13.17 8.59
N ILE A 93 0.52 12.54 8.00
CA ILE A 93 0.59 11.15 7.51
C ILE A 93 1.72 10.98 6.49
N ALA A 94 1.78 11.85 5.47
CA ALA A 94 2.79 11.77 4.41
C ALA A 94 4.22 11.95 4.96
N LYS A 95 4.42 12.90 5.89
CA LYS A 95 5.72 13.11 6.57
C LYS A 95 6.16 11.88 7.34
N THR A 96 5.28 11.34 8.18
CA THR A 96 5.61 10.17 9.00
C THR A 96 5.90 8.96 8.12
N ASN A 97 5.04 8.67 7.15
CA ASN A 97 5.21 7.50 6.29
C ASN A 97 6.44 7.62 5.37
N TYR A 98 6.80 8.85 4.94
CA TYR A 98 8.09 9.09 4.25
C TYR A 98 9.28 8.66 5.10
N VAL A 99 9.32 9.06 6.38
CA VAL A 99 10.39 8.67 7.30
C VAL A 99 10.40 7.16 7.52
N VAL A 100 9.24 6.55 7.72
CA VAL A 100 9.12 5.09 7.92
C VAL A 100 9.65 4.32 6.71
N MET A 101 9.26 4.71 5.49
CA MET A 101 9.80 4.07 4.26
C MET A 101 11.31 4.28 4.14
N LYS A 102 11.83 5.45 4.51
CA LYS A 102 13.27 5.74 4.49
C LYS A 102 14.05 4.86 5.47
N LEU A 103 13.50 4.59 6.66
CA LEU A 103 14.09 3.67 7.65
C LEU A 103 14.13 2.23 7.11
N LEU A 104 13.04 1.76 6.52
CA LEU A 104 12.99 0.41 5.91
C LEU A 104 13.98 0.28 4.75
N LEU A 105 14.08 1.31 3.92
CA LEU A 105 15.03 1.37 2.81
C LEU A 105 16.50 1.31 3.30
N SER A 106 16.80 1.86 4.48
CA SER A 106 18.13 1.75 5.09
C SER A 106 18.39 0.41 5.80
N GLY A 107 17.46 -0.55 5.72
CA GLY A 107 17.56 -1.85 6.38
C GLY A 107 17.18 -1.86 7.86
N HIS A 108 16.54 -0.80 8.37
CA HIS A 108 16.08 -0.79 9.76
C HIS A 108 15.02 -1.87 9.96
N LYS A 109 15.20 -2.72 10.99
CA LYS A 109 14.33 -3.87 11.29
C LYS A 109 14.15 -4.85 10.12
N LYS A 110 15.16 -5.01 9.27
CA LYS A 110 15.12 -5.96 8.13
C LYS A 110 14.85 -7.41 8.56
N ASP A 111 15.32 -7.80 9.74
CA ASP A 111 15.20 -9.17 10.28
C ASP A 111 13.97 -9.33 11.19
N SER A 112 13.16 -8.27 11.37
CA SER A 112 11.94 -8.33 12.17
C SER A 112 10.82 -9.02 11.39
N SER A 113 10.14 -9.95 12.05
CA SER A 113 8.92 -10.57 11.55
C SER A 113 7.66 -9.84 12.03
N ASP A 114 7.82 -8.77 12.82
CA ASP A 114 6.69 -8.05 13.40
C ASP A 114 5.95 -7.25 12.33
N PRO A 115 4.62 -7.42 12.23
CA PRO A 115 3.83 -6.66 11.29
C PRO A 115 3.78 -5.19 11.70
N PRO A 116 3.80 -4.26 10.72
CA PRO A 116 3.56 -2.86 11.04
C PRO A 116 2.11 -2.65 11.53
N GLU A 117 1.93 -1.67 12.41
CA GLU A 117 0.59 -1.18 12.78
C GLU A 117 0.16 -0.08 11.81
N PHE A 118 -1.10 -0.13 11.38
CA PHE A 118 -1.72 0.89 10.54
C PHE A 118 -2.75 1.66 11.38
N ASP A 119 -2.43 2.90 11.70
CA ASP A 119 -3.24 3.78 12.54
C ASP A 119 -4.09 4.71 11.68
N PHE A 120 -5.41 4.53 11.72
CA PHE A 120 -6.41 5.30 10.95
C PHE A 120 -7.05 6.44 11.78
N SER A 121 -6.49 6.80 12.94
CA SER A 121 -7.05 7.86 13.79
C SER A 121 -7.12 9.23 13.12
N LEU A 122 -6.17 9.54 12.23
CA LEU A 122 -6.10 10.83 11.52
C LEU A 122 -6.87 10.85 10.20
N SER A 123 -7.12 9.68 9.59
CA SER A 123 -7.84 9.55 8.32
C SER A 123 -8.43 8.16 8.19
N LYS A 124 -9.69 8.09 7.76
CA LYS A 124 -10.41 6.82 7.55
C LYS A 124 -9.85 5.98 6.39
N VAL A 125 -9.04 6.57 5.52
CA VAL A 125 -8.55 5.93 4.29
C VAL A 125 -7.03 5.89 4.19
N CYS A 126 -6.32 6.81 4.84
CA CYS A 126 -4.86 6.91 4.79
C CYS A 126 -4.27 6.68 6.19
N PRO A 127 -3.64 5.52 6.46
CA PRO A 127 -3.09 5.25 7.78
C PRO A 127 -1.72 5.89 7.99
N VAL A 128 -1.41 6.20 9.26
CA VAL A 128 -0.03 6.34 9.73
C VAL A 128 0.55 4.94 9.94
N ILE A 129 1.73 4.69 9.40
CA ILE A 129 2.44 3.41 9.53
C ILE A 129 3.36 3.49 10.75
N LYS A 130 3.28 2.50 11.65
CA LYS A 130 4.19 2.37 12.81
C LYS A 130 4.96 1.05 12.71
N LEU A 131 6.26 1.10 13.00
CA LEU A 131 7.13 -0.09 13.03
C LEU A 131 7.29 -0.58 14.47
N ASN A 132 6.77 -1.78 14.76
CA ASN A 132 6.95 -2.48 16.03
C ASN A 132 8.35 -3.05 16.19
#